data_AF-A0A1H9TKZ3-F1
#
_entry.id   AF-A0A1H9TKZ3-F1
#
_cell.length_a   1.000
_cell.length_b   1.000
_cell.length_c   1.000
_cell.angle_alpha   90.00
_cell.angle_beta   90.00
_cell.angle_gamma   90.00
#
_symmetry.space_group_name_H-M   'P 1'
#
loop_
_entity.id
_entity.type
_entity.pdbx_description
1 polymer ?
#
loop_
_entity_poly.entity_id
_entity_poly.type
_entity_poly.pdbx_seq_one_letter_code
_entity_poly.pdbx_strand_id
1 'polypeptide(L)' 'SSTSIVTPLNSAIGYENAAKAAKHALNEKMTVREAVIDLGFVDGENLTEEELDKRLDVLSMANTDRD' A
#
# COMPACT_ATOMS: atom_id res chain seq x y z
N SER A 1 -15.72 5.34 -2.15
CA SER A 1 -15.45 4.40 -1.05
C SER A 1 -14.61 3.26 -1.58
N SER A 2 -13.29 3.33 -1.39
CA SER A 2 -12.33 2.33 -1.89
C SER A 2 -11.25 2.12 -0.84
N THR A 3 -11.62 1.44 0.25
CA THR A 3 -10.68 0.95 1.28
C THR A 3 -9.95 -0.32 0.85
N SER A 4 -10.22 -0.84 -0.35
CA SER A 4 -9.68 -2.12 -0.84
C SER A 4 -8.17 -2.12 -1.05
N ILE A 5 -7.58 -1.00 -1.49
CA ILE A 5 -6.15 -0.89 -1.82
C ILE A 5 -5.24 -0.89 -0.58
N VAL A 6 -5.74 -0.43 0.57
CA VAL A 6 -4.93 -0.31 1.80
C VAL A 6 -5.18 -1.41 2.81
N THR A 7 -6.24 -2.22 2.62
CA THR A 7 -6.63 -3.26 3.56
C THR A 7 -5.50 -4.25 3.90
N PRO A 8 -4.73 -4.80 2.93
CA PRO A 8 -3.64 -5.72 3.27
C PRO A 8 -2.42 -4.99 3.86
N LEU A 9 -2.27 -3.69 3.64
CA LEU A 9 -1.20 -2.89 4.26
C LEU A 9 -1.50 -2.58 5.73
N ASN A 10 -2.77 -2.51 6.13
CA ASN A 10 -3.17 -2.26 7.51
C ASN A 10 -2.56 -3.24 8.51
N SER A 11 -2.39 -4.51 8.13
CA SER A 11 -1.80 -5.52 9.03
C SER A 11 -0.27 -5.44 9.15
N ALA A 12 0.42 -4.75 8.23
CA ALA A 12 1.86 -4.55 8.31
C ALA A 12 2.22 -3.22 9.01
N ILE A 13 1.64 -2.12 8.54
CA ILE A 13 2.02 -0.77 8.97
C ILE A 13 0.95 -0.08 9.81
N GLY A 14 -0.19 -0.73 10.04
CA GLY A 14 -1.33 -0.15 10.73
C GLY A 14 -2.28 0.63 9.81
N TYR A 15 -3.54 0.74 10.22
CA TYR A 15 -4.60 1.41 9.46
C TYR A 15 -4.27 2.88 9.14
N GLU A 16 -3.74 3.62 10.12
CA GLU A 16 -3.44 5.05 9.95
C GLU A 16 -2.31 5.30 8.94
N ASN A 17 -1.26 4.49 8.97
CA ASN A 17 -0.12 4.65 8.06
C ASN A 17 -0.50 4.22 6.64
N ALA A 18 -1.25 3.12 6.49
CA ALA A 18 -1.75 2.69 5.19
C ALA A 18 -2.68 3.75 4.55
N ALA A 19 -3.57 4.37 5.34
CA ALA A 19 -4.42 5.45 4.86
C ALA A 19 -3.62 6.70 4.43
N LYS A 20 -2.54 7.04 5.16
CA LYS A 20 -1.62 8.13 4.77
C LYS A 20 -0.92 7.81 3.45
N ALA A 21 -0.38 6.61 3.30
CA ALA A 21 0.29 6.18 2.07
C ALA A 21 -0.64 6.25 0.85
N ALA A 22 -1.87 5.75 0.96
CA ALA A 22 -2.82 5.85 -0.16
C ALA A 22 -3.20 7.30 -0.50
N LYS A 23 -3.39 8.17 0.51
CA LYS A 23 -3.66 9.59 0.24
C LYS A 23 -2.47 10.26 -0.43
N HIS A 24 -1.25 9.96 0.00
CA HIS A 24 -0.03 10.49 -0.58
C HIS A 24 0.13 10.02 -2.03
N ALA A 25 -0.02 8.72 -2.28
CA ALA A 25 -0.01 8.14 -3.63
C ALA A 25 -1.02 8.82 -4.58
N LEU A 26 -2.25 9.04 -4.11
CA LEU A 26 -3.29 9.70 -4.89
C LEU A 26 -2.99 11.18 -5.17
N ASN A 27 -2.47 11.92 -4.18
CA ASN A 27 -2.16 13.34 -4.32
C ASN A 27 -0.97 13.57 -5.25
N GLU A 28 0.09 12.77 -5.09
CA GLU A 28 1.34 12.89 -5.85
C GLU A 28 1.29 12.14 -7.18
N LYS A 29 0.18 11.44 -7.46
CA LYS A 29 0.00 10.57 -8.64
C LYS A 29 1.12 9.53 -8.80
N MET A 30 1.60 9.02 -7.68
CA MET A 30 2.58 7.93 -7.62
C MET A 30 1.91 6.62 -7.20
N THR A 31 2.64 5.52 -7.25
CA THR A 31 2.12 4.23 -6.78
C THR A 31 2.04 4.18 -5.25
N VAL A 32 1.18 3.31 -4.72
CA VAL A 32 1.13 3.06 -3.27
C VAL A 32 2.47 2.53 -2.76
N ARG A 33 3.20 1.75 -3.56
CA ARG A 33 4.56 1.28 -3.25
C ARG A 33 5.49 2.45 -2.97
N GLU A 34 5.58 3.37 -3.93
CA GLU A 34 6.43 4.56 -3.82
C GLU A 34 6.03 5.40 -2.61
N ALA A 35 4.73 5.62 -2.40
CA ALA A 35 4.25 6.39 -1.25
C ALA A 35 4.61 5.74 0.11
N VAL A 36 4.56 4.41 0.21
CA VAL A 36 4.95 3.69 1.45
C VAL A 36 6.45 3.82 1.71
N ILE A 37 7.27 3.77 0.66
CA ILE A 37 8.73 3.94 0.76
C ILE A 37 9.08 5.40 1.07
N ASP A 38 8.49 6.36 0.38
CA ASP A 38 8.74 7.80 0.55
C ASP A 38 8.36 8.28 1.96
N LEU A 39 7.24 7.78 2.49
CA LEU A 39 6.82 8.07 3.86
C LEU A 39 7.63 7.32 4.93
N GLY A 40 8.57 6.45 4.54
CA GLY A 40 9.43 5.70 5.46
C GLY A 40 8.68 4.64 6.27
N PHE A 41 7.61 4.05 5.71
CA PHE A 41 6.85 2.99 6.37
C PHE A 41 7.44 1.59 6.15
N VAL A 42 8.47 1.47 5.32
CA VAL A 42 9.27 0.24 5.18
C VAL A 42 10.35 0.24 6.25
N ASP A 43 10.10 -0.48 7.34
CA ASP A 43 11.02 -0.58 8.47
C ASP A 43 11.98 -1.76 8.39
N GLY A 44 11.78 -2.67 7.43
CA GLY A 44 12.67 -3.81 7.18
C GLY A 44 12.49 -4.99 8.15
N GLU A 45 11.74 -4.82 9.24
CA GLU A 45 11.36 -5.90 10.15
C GLU A 45 9.88 -6.30 10.02
N ASN A 46 8.97 -5.32 10.13
CA ASN A 46 7.51 -5.50 10.05
C ASN A 46 7.00 -5.40 8.61
N LEU A 47 7.60 -4.52 7.81
CA LEU A 47 7.36 -4.41 6.38
C LEU A 47 8.68 -4.29 5.62
N THR A 48 8.96 -5.26 4.76
CA THR A 48 10.07 -5.23 3.80
C THR A 48 9.57 -4.79 2.43
N GLU A 49 10.47 -4.35 1.55
CA GLU A 49 10.13 -4.02 0.17
C GLU A 49 9.54 -5.23 -0.58
N GLU A 50 10.08 -6.43 -0.35
CA GLU A 50 9.57 -7.67 -0.96
C GLU A 50 8.16 -8.01 -0.48
N GLU A 51 7.88 -7.87 0.82
CA GLU A 51 6.56 -8.13 1.38
C GLU A 51 5.56 -7.04 0.95
N LEU A 52 6.01 -5.80 0.82
CA LEU A 52 5.23 -4.71 0.24
C LEU A 52 4.83 -5.04 -1.22
N ASP A 53 5.79 -5.44 -2.05
CA ASP A 53 5.52 -5.87 -3.43
C ASP A 53 4.54 -7.04 -3.46
N LYS A 54 4.75 -8.06 -2.63
CA LYS A 54 3.85 -9.22 -2.55
C LYS A 54 2.42 -8.85 -2.16
N ARG A 55 2.25 -7.91 -1.22
CA ARG A 55 0.93 -7.42 -0.79
C ARG A 55 0.25 -6.53 -1.84
N LEU A 56 1.04 -5.79 -2.62
CA LEU A 56 0.53 -4.98 -3.74
C LEU A 56 0.23 -5.81 -4.99
N ASP A 57 0.96 -6.90 -5.21
CA ASP A 57 0.74 -7.84 -6.30
C ASP A 57 -0.59 -8.59 -6.15
N VAL A 58 -0.87 -9.14 -4.97
CA VAL A 58 -2.18 -9.77 -4.68
C VAL A 58 -3.35 -8.78 -4.84
N LEU A 59 -3.12 -7.49 -4.61
CA LEU A 59 -4.13 -6.45 -4.86
C LEU A 59 -4.33 -6.16 -6.35
N SER A 60 -3.25 -6.17 -7.14
CA SER A 60 -3.35 -6.03 -8.60
C SER A 60 -4.09 -7.21 -9.21
N MET A 61 -3.83 -8.42 -8.70
CA MET A 61 -4.57 -9.62 -9.08
C MET A 61 -6.07 -9.54 -8.70
N ALA A 62 -6.40 -8.97 -7.54
CA ALA A 62 -7.79 -8.86 -7.08
C ALA A 62 -8.60 -7.73 -7.76
N ASN A 63 -7.94 -6.71 -8.32
CA ASN A 63 -8.61 -5.56 -8.97
C ASN A 63 -8.77 -5.69 -10.49
N THR A 64 -8.41 -6.84 -11.10
CA THR A 64 -8.62 -7.05 -12.55
C THR A 64 -10.11 -7.29 -12.89
N ASP A 65 -10.99 -7.44 -11.89
CA ASP A 65 -12.45 -7.48 -12.07
C ASP A 65 -13.05 -6.07 -11.90
N ARG A 66 -12.75 -5.16 -12.83
CA ARG A 66 -13.42 -3.86 -12.93
C ARG A 66 -13.28 -3.26 -14.32
N ASP A 67 -13.92 -3.90 -15.29
CA ASP A 67 -14.39 -3.27 -16.53
C ASP A 67 -15.89 -2.99 -16.41
#